data_AF-D0L0V2-F1
#
_entry.id   AF-D0L0V2-F1
#
_cell.length_a   1.000
_cell.length_b   1.000
_cell.length_c   1.000
_cell.angle_alpha   90.00
_cell.angle_beta   90.00
_cell.angle_gamma   90.00
#
_symmetry.space_group_name_H-M   'P 1'
#
loop_
_entity.id
_entity.type
_entity.pdbx_description
1 polymer ?
#
loop_
_entity_poly.entity_id
_entity_poly.type
_entity_poly.pdbx_seq_one_letter_code
_entity_poly.pdbx_strand_id
1 'polypeptide(L)'
;MKKFLFIHIPKAAGSSVNKLFLDALGLENCAIHLESRSEWRNEEERKNLITQKSFLSGHITFSEFEKKTNFDQYFSFAFLRDPYTHLISHLSWIRKLSDPGQETRFNEHPEYIQNLSKKLFSTNLQSTVELEDLVVNLTPQEFSLLDNVQTRYLRNNNNPRPVDEIDAIDAIKNISKISHIGTMENIDSDLSEISMALVSKKIDKAPIENMNPNSYGLNQDVVKKATRLLNLIKHDLVLYDFVKNKKNGVIKFNQVQKNSYSSGDEFQLFNPFTSKVKSSIYFGKKIECKLLSKQMFERFEPWFWNGDIDINQLEKSGAYNIPETKICFFEDLNLMAHGVLFYEDKILSDPSIHLSPAQLKAGGINPNVFELNNKNIILQKNLRISKITGEAIPISRPGEAVYGHWLVDILPRVILAKHEGYECPLISTIHIPNYARDLLSLIGFDDKNIITYKPAVEYVEIEKAIVPSYLRQESGFSNLMSLTSNAFSAYWSDKSEKKIFVSRGDYNSNQTLVNRAELIQLLEKHGFDIIEPHKLDIKEQISKFSEADLVIGEYGSAMHNTIFCKPNTRVIVLQSATPLPFVQAGLGRALNHPTGFLFGTPSPSHDTVNKGRSFIAPLDELKVILEKYT
;
A
#
# COMPACT_ATOMS: atom_id res chain seq x y z
N MET A 1 -11.10 -44.49 4.35
CA MET A 1 -10.52 -43.96 5.61
C MET A 1 -10.50 -42.44 5.50
N LYS A 2 -10.93 -41.69 6.52
CA LYS A 2 -10.87 -40.22 6.46
C LYS A 2 -9.41 -39.78 6.36
N LYS A 3 -9.09 -38.91 5.40
CA LYS A 3 -7.75 -38.35 5.25
C LYS A 3 -7.65 -37.00 5.93
N PHE A 4 -6.52 -36.72 6.56
CA PHE A 4 -6.27 -35.50 7.32
C PHE A 4 -5.03 -34.79 6.78
N LEU A 5 -5.09 -33.46 6.70
CA LEU A 5 -4.00 -32.63 6.21
C LEU A 5 -3.78 -31.47 7.17
N PHE A 6 -2.60 -31.42 7.78
CA PHE A 6 -2.22 -30.35 8.68
C PHE A 6 -1.23 -29.39 8.00
N ILE A 7 -1.67 -28.15 7.77
CA ILE A 7 -0.78 -27.08 7.30
C ILE A 7 0.03 -26.61 8.51
N HIS A 8 1.23 -27.17 8.67
CA HIS A 8 2.06 -26.92 9.84
C HIS A 8 2.80 -25.59 9.69
N ILE A 9 2.21 -24.52 10.25
CA ILE A 9 2.87 -23.23 10.35
C ILE A 9 3.94 -23.29 11.46
N PRO A 10 5.21 -22.92 11.17
CA PRO A 10 6.28 -22.92 12.17
C PRO A 10 5.87 -22.21 13.45
N LYS A 11 6.15 -22.82 14.61
CA LYS A 11 5.88 -22.27 15.95
C LYS A 11 4.40 -22.02 16.30
N ALA A 12 3.46 -22.61 15.55
CA ALA A 12 2.03 -22.66 15.86
C ALA A 12 1.54 -24.10 16.14
N ALA A 13 2.01 -24.67 17.25
CA ALA A 13 1.61 -25.99 17.82
C ALA A 13 2.04 -27.29 17.12
N GLY A 14 2.78 -27.28 16.01
CA GLY A 14 2.78 -28.48 15.18
C GLY A 14 3.46 -29.74 15.73
N SER A 15 4.41 -29.65 16.67
CA SER A 15 4.98 -30.85 17.32
C SER A 15 3.92 -31.62 18.11
N SER A 16 3.10 -30.91 18.89
CA SER A 16 2.00 -31.48 19.67
C SER A 16 0.95 -32.14 18.77
N VAL A 17 0.59 -31.49 17.66
CA VAL A 17 -0.37 -32.02 16.68
C VAL A 17 0.19 -33.27 15.99
N ASN A 18 1.44 -33.24 15.54
CA ASN A 18 2.05 -34.39 14.87
C ASN A 18 2.11 -35.61 15.78
N LYS A 19 2.50 -35.43 17.05
CA LYS A 19 2.51 -36.52 18.04
C LYS A 19 1.12 -37.10 18.25
N LEU A 20 0.11 -36.24 18.39
CA LEU A 20 -1.28 -36.67 18.56
C LEU A 20 -1.74 -37.63 17.46
N PHE A 21 -1.44 -37.29 16.21
CA PHE A 21 -1.83 -38.10 15.06
C PHE A 21 -0.97 -39.36 14.92
N LEU A 22 0.32 -39.29 15.26
CA LEU A 22 1.20 -40.46 15.32
C LEU A 22 0.71 -41.49 16.35
N ASP A 23 0.36 -41.04 17.56
CA ASP A 23 -0.15 -41.91 18.63
C ASP A 23 -1.51 -42.52 18.26
N ALA A 24 -2.35 -41.78 17.53
CA ALA A 24 -3.70 -42.19 17.16
C ALA A 24 -3.78 -43.09 15.92
N LEU A 25 -2.94 -42.84 14.90
CA LEU A 25 -3.02 -43.53 13.61
C LEU A 25 -1.84 -44.47 13.34
N GLY A 26 -0.74 -44.39 14.11
CA GLY A 26 0.49 -45.14 13.84
C GLY A 26 1.39 -44.48 12.80
N LEU A 27 2.69 -44.82 12.86
CA LEU A 27 3.74 -44.29 11.98
C LEU A 27 3.53 -44.67 10.51
N GLU A 28 3.00 -45.87 10.28
CA GLU A 28 2.71 -46.43 8.96
C GLU A 28 1.62 -45.65 8.20
N ASN A 29 0.70 -44.98 8.92
CA ASN A 29 -0.40 -44.22 8.33
C ASN A 29 -0.12 -42.70 8.26
N CYS A 30 0.99 -42.24 8.84
CA CYS A 30 1.36 -40.82 8.90
C CYS A 30 2.55 -40.49 7.99
N ALA A 31 2.50 -39.32 7.35
CA ALA A 31 3.66 -38.68 6.74
C ALA A 31 3.79 -37.25 7.26
N ILE A 32 4.69 -37.08 8.23
CA ILE A 32 5.06 -35.79 8.80
C ILE A 32 6.39 -35.29 8.21
N HIS A 33 6.67 -34.00 8.37
CA HIS A 33 7.87 -33.32 7.85
C HIS A 33 8.03 -33.50 6.34
N LEU A 34 6.94 -33.32 5.59
CA LEU A 34 6.91 -33.50 4.14
C LEU A 34 7.96 -32.67 3.39
N GLU A 35 8.32 -31.50 3.91
CA GLU A 35 9.38 -30.62 3.39
C GLU A 35 10.77 -31.30 3.30
N SER A 36 11.00 -32.28 4.18
CA SER A 36 12.25 -33.04 4.29
C SER A 36 12.21 -34.39 3.58
N ARG A 37 11.06 -34.79 3.02
CA ARG A 37 10.90 -36.08 2.32
C ARG A 37 11.19 -35.94 0.82
N SER A 38 12.05 -36.79 0.28
CA SER A 38 12.33 -36.83 -1.16
C SER A 38 11.08 -37.22 -1.95
N GLU A 39 10.25 -38.10 -1.37
CA GLU A 39 9.01 -38.58 -1.98
C GLU A 39 8.02 -37.45 -2.24
N TRP A 40 8.03 -36.37 -1.44
CA TRP A 40 7.16 -35.22 -1.66
C TRP A 40 7.57 -34.39 -2.89
N ARG A 41 8.86 -34.39 -3.23
CA ARG A 41 9.43 -33.61 -4.34
C ARG A 41 9.17 -34.29 -5.69
N ASN A 42 9.26 -35.60 -5.74
CA ASN A 42 8.96 -36.39 -6.94
C ASN A 42 7.43 -36.57 -7.12
N GLU A 43 6.91 -36.38 -8.34
CA GLU A 43 5.46 -36.45 -8.58
C GLU A 43 4.87 -37.86 -8.42
N GLU A 44 5.55 -38.89 -8.92
CA GLU A 44 5.08 -40.26 -8.90
C GLU A 44 5.15 -40.85 -7.48
N GLU A 45 6.28 -40.64 -6.80
CA GLU A 45 6.44 -41.03 -5.39
C GLU A 45 5.44 -40.28 -4.49
N ARG A 46 5.17 -38.99 -4.76
CA ARG A 46 4.17 -38.21 -4.02
C ARG A 46 2.77 -38.79 -4.19
N LYS A 47 2.38 -39.20 -5.40
CA LYS A 47 1.08 -39.86 -5.64
C LYS A 47 0.96 -41.16 -4.83
N ASN A 48 2.03 -41.95 -4.75
CA ASN A 48 2.06 -43.18 -3.95
C ASN A 48 1.95 -42.87 -2.44
N LEU A 49 2.73 -41.90 -1.93
CA LEU A 49 2.67 -41.43 -0.55
C LEU A 49 1.25 -40.95 -0.18
N ILE A 50 0.65 -40.10 -1.01
CA ILE A 50 -0.71 -39.59 -0.84
C ILE A 50 -1.76 -40.72 -0.77
N THR A 51 -1.53 -41.81 -1.50
CA THR A 51 -2.45 -42.95 -1.55
C THR A 51 -2.34 -43.81 -0.29
N GLN A 52 -1.12 -44.04 0.20
CA GLN A 52 -0.84 -44.91 1.35
C GLN A 52 -1.11 -44.24 2.70
N LYS A 53 -1.02 -42.91 2.78
CA LYS A 53 -1.05 -42.18 4.05
C LYS A 53 -2.41 -41.54 4.32
N SER A 54 -2.86 -41.67 5.56
CA SER A 54 -4.11 -41.10 6.06
C SER A 54 -3.92 -39.74 6.74
N PHE A 55 -2.69 -39.39 7.14
CA PHE A 55 -2.34 -38.08 7.70
C PHE A 55 -1.10 -37.51 7.02
N LEU A 56 -1.22 -36.27 6.54
CA LEU A 56 -0.16 -35.50 5.91
C LEU A 56 0.12 -34.23 6.74
N SER A 57 1.38 -33.97 7.04
CA SER A 57 1.80 -32.77 7.79
C SER A 57 3.19 -32.30 7.38
N GLY A 58 3.36 -31.00 7.20
CA GLY A 58 4.67 -30.43 6.92
C GLY A 58 4.62 -28.91 6.82
N HIS A 59 5.82 -28.32 6.82
CA HIS A 59 6.06 -26.90 6.57
C HIS A 59 5.85 -26.58 5.07
N ILE A 60 4.64 -26.87 4.60
CA ILE A 60 4.19 -26.76 3.21
C ILE A 60 3.05 -25.74 3.20
N THR A 61 3.08 -24.81 2.25
CA THR A 61 2.06 -23.76 2.14
C THR A 61 0.72 -24.32 1.67
N PHE A 62 -0.36 -23.61 1.96
CA PHE A 62 -1.70 -23.89 1.46
C PHE A 62 -1.70 -24.07 -0.07
N SER A 63 -1.12 -23.11 -0.81
CA SER A 63 -1.05 -23.14 -2.28
C SER A 63 -0.32 -24.39 -2.80
N GLU A 64 0.73 -24.84 -2.11
CA GLU A 64 1.43 -26.06 -2.51
C GLU A 64 0.58 -27.30 -2.26
N PHE A 65 -0.07 -27.41 -1.11
CA PHE A 65 -0.99 -28.51 -0.83
C PHE A 65 -2.16 -28.53 -1.81
N GLU A 66 -2.76 -27.38 -2.11
CA GLU A 66 -3.85 -27.25 -3.09
C GLU A 66 -3.44 -27.73 -4.48
N LYS A 67 -2.20 -27.43 -4.91
CA LYS A 67 -1.68 -27.83 -6.23
C LYS A 67 -1.22 -29.28 -6.31
N LYS A 68 -0.60 -29.80 -5.23
CA LYS A 68 0.10 -31.09 -5.25
C LYS A 68 -0.74 -32.25 -4.72
N THR A 69 -1.90 -31.97 -4.15
CA THR A 69 -2.83 -32.96 -3.59
C THR A 69 -4.24 -32.73 -4.12
N ASN A 70 -5.15 -33.68 -3.89
CA ASN A 70 -6.56 -33.45 -4.11
C ASN A 70 -7.18 -32.88 -2.82
N PHE A 71 -6.92 -31.60 -2.56
CA PHE A 71 -7.06 -30.96 -1.24
C PHE A 71 -8.45 -31.13 -0.60
N ASP A 72 -9.52 -31.07 -1.41
CA ASP A 72 -10.91 -31.20 -0.96
C ASP A 72 -11.25 -32.60 -0.40
N GLN A 73 -10.41 -33.62 -0.64
CA GLN A 73 -10.59 -34.96 -0.08
C GLN A 73 -10.07 -35.09 1.37
N TYR A 74 -9.39 -34.07 1.88
CA TYR A 74 -8.83 -34.04 3.21
C TYR A 74 -9.70 -33.22 4.16
N PHE A 75 -9.83 -33.71 5.40
CA PHE A 75 -10.14 -32.82 6.52
C PHE A 75 -8.88 -32.01 6.82
N SER A 76 -8.82 -30.80 6.26
CA SER A 76 -7.66 -29.92 6.35
C SER A 76 -7.76 -28.97 7.53
N PHE A 77 -6.65 -28.73 8.22
CA PHE A 77 -6.65 -27.81 9.35
C PHE A 77 -5.30 -27.11 9.54
N ALA A 78 -5.35 -25.97 10.23
CA ALA A 78 -4.18 -25.20 10.62
C ALA A 78 -4.45 -24.46 11.95
N PHE A 79 -3.39 -24.08 12.66
CA PHE A 79 -3.48 -23.29 13.88
C PHE A 79 -2.73 -21.98 13.70
N LEU A 80 -3.35 -20.88 14.14
CA LEU A 80 -2.72 -19.58 14.26
C LEU A 80 -2.30 -19.30 15.70
N ARG A 81 -1.28 -18.47 15.87
CA ARG A 81 -0.82 -17.96 17.17
C ARG A 81 -0.87 -16.45 17.16
N ASP A 82 -1.17 -15.82 18.31
CA ASP A 82 -1.06 -14.37 18.44
C ASP A 82 0.27 -13.87 17.82
N PRO A 83 0.24 -12.97 16.82
CA PRO A 83 1.41 -12.65 16.01
C PRO A 83 2.59 -12.10 16.81
N TYR A 84 2.35 -11.38 17.91
CA TYR A 84 3.41 -10.92 18.79
C TYR A 84 4.10 -12.10 19.47
N THR A 85 3.33 -12.99 20.12
CA THR A 85 3.92 -14.16 20.80
C THR A 85 4.51 -15.16 19.82
N HIS A 86 4.00 -15.23 18.60
CA HIS A 86 4.53 -16.03 17.51
C HIS A 86 5.93 -15.58 17.11
N LEU A 87 6.10 -14.29 16.76
CA LEU A 87 7.40 -13.72 16.40
C LEU A 87 8.43 -13.89 17.52
N ILE A 88 8.04 -13.59 18.77
CA ILE A 88 8.91 -13.77 19.95
C ILE A 88 9.36 -15.23 20.04
N SER A 89 8.42 -16.18 19.96
CA SER A 89 8.75 -17.60 20.03
C SER A 89 9.63 -18.08 18.88
N HIS A 90 9.48 -17.49 17.70
CA HIS A 90 10.29 -17.82 16.53
C HIS A 90 11.72 -17.31 16.68
N LEU A 91 11.89 -16.02 17.00
CA LEU A 91 13.20 -15.41 17.22
C LEU A 91 13.96 -16.09 18.36
N SER A 92 13.31 -16.37 19.50
CA SER A 92 13.95 -17.07 20.62
C SER A 92 14.34 -18.50 20.28
N TRP A 93 13.61 -19.18 19.39
CA TRP A 93 13.99 -20.51 18.92
C TRP A 93 15.24 -20.46 18.03
N ILE A 94 15.33 -19.48 17.12
CA ILE A 94 16.50 -19.31 16.26
C ILE A 94 17.72 -18.91 17.09
N ARG A 95 17.59 -17.90 17.96
CA ARG A 95 18.68 -17.43 18.85
C ARG A 95 19.29 -18.58 19.64
N LYS A 96 18.44 -19.45 20.21
CA LYS A 96 18.85 -20.57 21.05
C LYS A 96 19.86 -21.50 20.35
N LEU A 97 19.85 -21.60 19.02
CA LEU A 97 20.81 -22.45 18.30
C LEU A 97 22.26 -22.02 18.55
N SER A 98 22.52 -20.76 18.92
CA SER A 98 23.84 -20.26 19.28
C SER A 98 24.14 -20.30 20.79
N ASP A 99 23.26 -20.87 21.61
CA ASP A 99 23.53 -21.08 23.04
C ASP A 99 24.57 -22.19 23.24
N PRO A 100 25.41 -22.12 24.30
CA PRO A 100 26.34 -23.21 24.64
C PRO A 100 25.62 -24.56 24.76
N GLY A 101 26.17 -25.62 24.16
CA GLY A 101 25.58 -26.96 24.18
C GLY A 101 24.55 -27.22 23.08
N GLN A 102 24.37 -26.32 22.10
CA GLN A 102 23.52 -26.52 20.93
C GLN A 102 24.31 -26.78 19.64
N GLU A 103 25.61 -27.03 19.71
CA GLU A 103 26.54 -27.07 18.56
C GLU A 103 26.12 -28.10 17.51
N THR A 104 25.72 -29.30 17.94
CA THR A 104 25.25 -30.36 17.01
C THR A 104 24.04 -29.86 16.23
N ARG A 105 23.04 -29.33 16.95
CA ARG A 105 21.80 -28.83 16.37
C ARG A 105 22.02 -27.59 15.51
N PHE A 106 22.95 -26.71 15.89
CA PHE A 106 23.35 -25.56 15.10
C PHE A 106 23.89 -25.98 13.74
N ASN A 107 24.79 -26.98 13.72
CA ASN A 107 25.43 -27.47 12.51
C ASN A 107 24.48 -28.22 11.56
N GLU A 108 23.36 -28.74 12.06
CA GLU A 108 22.33 -29.42 11.26
C GLU A 108 21.45 -28.46 10.45
N HIS A 109 21.46 -27.15 10.75
CA HIS A 109 20.62 -26.17 10.07
C HIS A 109 21.35 -25.53 8.88
N PRO A 110 20.63 -25.08 7.85
CA PRO A 110 21.23 -24.32 6.75
C PRO A 110 22.00 -23.08 7.20
N GLU A 111 23.00 -22.68 6.41
CA GLU A 111 23.91 -21.57 6.72
C GLU A 111 23.17 -20.26 7.05
N TYR A 112 22.08 -19.94 6.34
CA TYR A 112 21.31 -18.72 6.59
C TYR A 112 20.61 -18.72 7.96
N ILE A 113 20.19 -19.89 8.48
CA ILE A 113 19.64 -20.00 9.84
C ILE A 113 20.75 -19.89 10.87
N GLN A 114 21.90 -20.52 10.62
CA GLN A 114 23.09 -20.41 11.46
C GLN A 114 23.55 -18.94 11.60
N ASN A 115 23.57 -18.21 10.49
CA ASN A 115 23.95 -16.79 10.45
C ASN A 115 22.94 -15.92 11.20
N LEU A 116 21.63 -16.13 10.99
CA LEU A 116 20.60 -15.42 11.75
C LEU A 116 20.68 -15.70 13.25
N SER A 117 20.94 -16.94 13.64
CA SER A 117 21.14 -17.32 15.05
C SER A 117 22.32 -16.57 15.68
N LYS A 118 23.45 -16.50 14.97
CA LYS A 118 24.64 -15.74 15.43
C LYS A 118 24.33 -14.25 15.56
N LYS A 119 23.62 -13.64 14.59
CA LYS A 119 23.16 -12.25 14.67
C LYS A 119 22.32 -12.04 15.92
N LEU A 120 21.28 -12.85 16.11
CA LEU A 120 20.39 -12.79 17.27
C LEU A 120 21.11 -13.03 18.61
N PHE A 121 22.15 -13.85 18.63
CA PHE A 121 22.95 -14.08 19.84
C PHE A 121 23.78 -12.85 20.22
N SER A 122 24.29 -12.12 19.22
CA SER A 122 25.05 -10.88 19.41
C SER A 122 24.20 -9.63 19.64
N THR A 123 22.91 -9.66 19.28
CA THR A 123 21.97 -8.54 19.46
C THR A 123 21.41 -8.50 20.87
N ASN A 124 21.40 -7.33 21.51
CA ASN A 124 20.63 -7.13 22.74
C ASN A 124 19.13 -7.09 22.41
N LEU A 125 18.43 -8.21 22.65
CA LEU A 125 17.01 -8.35 22.31
C LEU A 125 16.05 -7.55 23.24
N GLN A 126 16.58 -6.77 24.18
CA GLN A 126 15.80 -5.77 24.93
C GLN A 126 15.94 -4.36 24.34
N SER A 127 16.94 -4.14 23.47
CA SER A 127 17.22 -2.86 22.84
C SER A 127 16.41 -2.70 21.56
N THR A 128 15.49 -1.74 21.54
CA THR A 128 14.69 -1.46 20.33
C THR A 128 15.56 -0.99 19.17
N VAL A 129 16.64 -0.25 19.44
CA VAL A 129 17.57 0.25 18.42
C VAL A 129 18.34 -0.89 17.76
N GLU A 130 18.86 -1.83 18.54
CA GLU A 130 19.60 -2.98 17.99
C GLU A 130 18.68 -3.96 17.27
N LEU A 131 17.43 -4.10 17.71
CA LEU A 131 16.42 -4.90 17.01
C LEU A 131 16.00 -4.27 15.67
N GLU A 132 15.89 -2.95 15.61
CA GLU A 132 15.66 -2.23 14.34
C GLU A 132 16.82 -2.46 13.36
N ASP A 133 18.07 -2.35 13.84
CA ASP A 133 19.27 -2.59 13.04
C ASP A 133 19.39 -4.05 12.59
N LEU A 134 19.06 -5.00 13.47
CA LEU A 134 19.00 -6.42 13.13
C LEU A 134 18.10 -6.65 11.91
N VAL A 135 16.89 -6.06 11.88
CA VAL A 135 15.95 -6.22 10.76
C VAL A 135 16.47 -5.59 9.47
N VAL A 136 17.17 -4.45 9.55
CA VAL A 136 17.83 -3.82 8.39
C VAL A 136 18.89 -4.75 7.80
N ASN A 137 19.60 -5.48 8.64
CA ASN A 137 20.73 -6.32 8.27
C ASN A 137 20.35 -7.80 8.00
N LEU A 138 19.05 -8.09 7.86
CA LEU A 138 18.59 -9.40 7.41
C LEU A 138 18.85 -9.57 5.91
N THR A 139 19.37 -10.73 5.53
CA THR A 139 19.40 -11.15 4.12
C THR A 139 17.97 -11.46 3.66
N PRO A 140 17.68 -11.50 2.35
CA PRO A 140 16.35 -11.85 1.85
C PRO A 140 15.82 -13.21 2.35
N GLN A 141 16.71 -14.20 2.51
CA GLN A 141 16.34 -15.52 3.02
C GLN A 141 15.98 -15.48 4.51
N GLU A 142 16.77 -14.77 5.31
CA GLU A 142 16.50 -14.55 6.74
C GLU A 142 15.22 -13.73 6.95
N PHE A 143 14.99 -12.70 6.13
CA PHE A 143 13.77 -11.90 6.15
C PHE A 143 12.54 -12.76 5.84
N SER A 144 12.59 -13.58 4.79
CA SER A 144 11.46 -14.45 4.42
C SER A 144 11.11 -15.49 5.48
N LEU A 145 12.04 -15.87 6.37
CA LEU A 145 11.73 -16.74 7.51
C LEU A 145 10.84 -16.06 8.56
N LEU A 146 10.92 -14.73 8.67
CA LEU A 146 10.29 -13.96 9.74
C LEU A 146 9.09 -13.15 9.25
N ASP A 147 9.04 -12.86 7.95
CA ASP A 147 8.05 -11.98 7.33
C ASP A 147 6.68 -12.64 7.18
N ASN A 148 5.77 -12.22 8.08
CA ASN A 148 4.34 -12.50 8.13
C ASN A 148 4.06 -13.99 7.86
N VAL A 149 4.73 -14.82 8.65
CA VAL A 149 4.85 -16.27 8.43
C VAL A 149 3.48 -16.94 8.34
N GLN A 150 2.51 -16.52 9.17
CA GLN A 150 1.20 -17.16 9.19
C GLN A 150 0.43 -16.89 7.89
N THR A 151 0.49 -15.65 7.42
CA THR A 151 -0.07 -15.21 6.13
C THR A 151 0.61 -15.88 4.96
N ARG A 152 1.95 -15.95 4.99
CA ARG A 152 2.77 -16.60 3.95
C ARG A 152 2.40 -18.07 3.75
N TYR A 153 2.05 -18.78 4.82
CA TYR A 153 1.64 -20.18 4.73
C TYR A 153 0.23 -20.36 4.18
N LEU A 154 -0.62 -19.33 4.21
CA LEU A 154 -2.03 -19.41 3.84
C LEU A 154 -2.40 -18.69 2.55
N ARG A 155 -1.51 -17.87 1.97
CA ARG A 155 -1.73 -17.17 0.69
C ARG A 155 -1.71 -18.09 -0.55
N ASN A 156 -2.07 -17.54 -1.70
CA ASN A 156 -2.22 -18.26 -2.97
C ASN A 156 -0.91 -18.55 -3.73
N ASN A 157 0.24 -18.05 -3.27
CA ASN A 157 1.50 -18.19 -3.99
C ASN A 157 2.68 -18.58 -3.06
N ASN A 158 3.73 -19.14 -3.66
CA ASN A 158 4.95 -19.59 -2.96
C ASN A 158 6.16 -18.68 -3.26
N ASN A 159 5.93 -17.45 -3.73
CA ASN A 159 7.02 -16.56 -4.13
C ASN A 159 7.85 -16.10 -2.92
N PRO A 160 9.20 -16.11 -2.94
CA PRO A 160 10.00 -15.62 -1.81
C PRO A 160 9.82 -14.12 -1.49
N ARG A 161 9.07 -13.35 -2.29
CA ARG A 161 8.80 -11.92 -2.04
C ARG A 161 8.21 -11.62 -0.65
N PRO A 162 8.38 -10.40 -0.13
CA PRO A 162 7.70 -9.95 1.08
C PRO A 162 6.17 -10.12 1.00
N VAL A 163 5.54 -10.45 2.12
CA VAL A 163 4.09 -10.53 2.27
C VAL A 163 3.50 -9.12 2.24
N ASP A 164 2.35 -8.98 1.57
CA ASP A 164 1.59 -7.74 1.51
C ASP A 164 0.12 -7.94 1.93
N GLU A 165 -0.70 -6.90 1.76
CA GLU A 165 -2.13 -6.92 2.11
C GLU A 165 -2.94 -7.87 1.24
N ILE A 166 -2.53 -8.12 0.00
CA ILE A 166 -3.21 -9.04 -0.92
C ILE A 166 -2.96 -10.47 -0.46
N ASP A 167 -1.73 -10.78 -0.08
CA ASP A 167 -1.41 -12.07 0.54
C ASP A 167 -2.24 -12.29 1.81
N ALA A 168 -2.50 -11.23 2.61
CA ALA A 168 -3.38 -11.30 3.79
C ALA A 168 -4.83 -11.58 3.42
N ILE A 169 -5.35 -10.89 2.40
CA ILE A 169 -6.71 -11.12 1.87
C ILE A 169 -6.83 -12.54 1.29
N ASP A 170 -5.82 -13.01 0.59
CA ASP A 170 -5.77 -14.35 0.02
C ASP A 170 -5.74 -15.42 1.11
N ALA A 171 -4.93 -15.22 2.15
CA ALA A 171 -4.94 -16.06 3.34
C ALA A 171 -6.34 -16.10 4.00
N ILE A 172 -7.01 -14.96 4.13
CA ILE A 172 -8.39 -14.86 4.65
C ILE A 172 -9.37 -15.63 3.77
N LYS A 173 -9.26 -15.53 2.44
CA LYS A 173 -10.10 -16.29 1.50
C LYS A 173 -9.84 -17.78 1.63
N ASN A 174 -8.58 -18.20 1.68
CA ASN A 174 -8.19 -19.60 1.72
C ASN A 174 -8.59 -20.29 3.02
N ILE A 175 -8.69 -19.55 4.13
CA ILE A 175 -9.29 -20.07 5.37
C ILE A 175 -10.68 -20.68 5.13
N SER A 176 -11.47 -20.18 4.17
CA SER A 176 -12.79 -20.76 3.86
C SER A 176 -12.73 -22.14 3.19
N LYS A 177 -11.59 -22.50 2.58
CA LYS A 177 -11.33 -23.81 1.97
C LYS A 177 -10.70 -24.81 2.96
N ILE A 178 -10.21 -24.33 4.09
CA ILE A 178 -9.64 -25.17 5.14
C ILE A 178 -10.76 -25.65 6.04
N SER A 179 -10.85 -26.97 6.29
CA SER A 179 -11.96 -27.55 7.06
C SER A 179 -12.04 -27.01 8.48
N HIS A 180 -10.90 -26.74 9.13
CA HIS A 180 -10.85 -26.13 10.45
C HIS A 180 -9.65 -25.18 10.61
N ILE A 181 -9.89 -23.96 11.10
CA ILE A 181 -8.83 -23.01 11.48
C ILE A 181 -8.90 -22.74 12.99
N GLY A 182 -7.84 -23.10 13.69
CA GLY A 182 -7.73 -22.97 15.15
C GLY A 182 -6.86 -21.80 15.60
N THR A 183 -6.92 -21.47 16.90
CA THR A 183 -5.94 -20.57 17.51
C THR A 183 -5.28 -21.24 18.71
N MET A 184 -4.03 -20.87 19.03
CA MET A 184 -3.27 -21.44 20.14
C MET A 184 -3.99 -21.35 21.49
N GLU A 185 -4.79 -20.30 21.71
CA GLU A 185 -5.54 -20.07 22.94
C GLU A 185 -6.68 -21.08 23.14
N ASN A 186 -7.16 -21.66 22.05
CA ASN A 186 -8.29 -22.61 22.02
C ASN A 186 -7.86 -24.00 21.55
N ILE A 187 -6.56 -24.29 21.58
CA ILE A 187 -6.01 -25.51 20.97
C ILE A 187 -6.57 -26.79 21.60
N ASP A 188 -6.77 -26.83 22.92
CA ASP A 188 -7.30 -28.01 23.59
C ASP A 188 -8.74 -28.32 23.14
N SER A 189 -9.61 -27.30 23.01
CA SER A 189 -10.98 -27.50 22.52
C SER A 189 -11.00 -27.88 21.04
N ASP A 190 -10.19 -27.20 20.22
CA ASP A 190 -10.10 -27.45 18.77
C ASP A 190 -9.57 -28.87 18.49
N LEU A 191 -8.55 -29.32 19.23
CA LEU A 191 -8.02 -30.68 19.11
C LEU A 191 -9.00 -31.72 19.65
N SER A 192 -9.80 -31.39 20.67
CA SER A 192 -10.87 -32.28 21.13
C SER A 192 -11.88 -32.54 20.01
N GLU A 193 -12.32 -31.49 19.30
CA GLU A 193 -13.21 -31.59 18.14
C GLU A 193 -12.60 -32.43 17.01
N ILE A 194 -11.34 -32.14 16.64
CA ILE A 194 -10.60 -32.89 15.62
C ILE A 194 -10.46 -34.36 16.02
N SER A 195 -10.15 -34.64 17.29
CA SER A 195 -10.00 -36.00 17.80
C SER A 195 -11.31 -36.80 17.80
N MET A 196 -12.44 -36.16 18.13
CA MET A 196 -13.76 -36.79 17.99
C MET A 196 -14.04 -37.15 16.53
N ALA A 197 -13.65 -36.30 15.58
CA ALA A 197 -13.80 -36.57 14.15
C ALA A 197 -12.87 -37.68 13.62
N LEU A 198 -11.72 -37.89 14.27
CA LEU A 198 -10.64 -38.82 13.93
C LEU A 198 -10.84 -40.23 14.51
N VAL A 199 -11.01 -40.34 15.83
CA VAL A 199 -10.94 -41.61 16.59
C VAL A 199 -12.16 -41.87 17.47
N SER A 200 -13.19 -41.02 17.44
CA SER A 200 -14.35 -41.11 18.33
C SER A 200 -13.98 -41.15 19.83
N LYS A 201 -12.83 -40.58 20.19
CA LYS A 201 -12.30 -40.53 21.56
C LYS A 201 -11.93 -39.09 21.88
N LYS A 202 -12.35 -38.63 23.06
CA LYS A 202 -12.03 -37.29 23.54
C LYS A 202 -10.58 -37.23 24.00
N ILE A 203 -9.87 -36.21 23.54
CA ILE A 203 -8.54 -35.86 24.04
C ILE A 203 -8.73 -34.64 24.94
N ASP A 204 -8.34 -34.78 26.21
CA ASP A 204 -8.60 -33.77 27.25
C ASP A 204 -7.52 -32.68 27.32
N LYS A 205 -6.30 -32.93 26.83
CA LYS A 205 -5.21 -31.94 26.81
C LYS A 205 -4.18 -32.24 25.73
N ALA A 206 -3.75 -31.22 24.99
CA ALA A 206 -2.67 -31.34 24.02
C ALA A 206 -1.34 -31.65 24.72
N PRO A 207 -0.53 -32.60 24.22
CA PRO A 207 0.80 -32.85 24.79
C PRO A 207 1.68 -31.62 24.61
N ILE A 208 2.26 -31.10 25.70
CA ILE A 208 3.18 -29.95 25.64
C ILE A 208 4.55 -30.47 25.21
N GLU A 209 5.00 -30.08 24.01
CA GLU A 209 6.33 -30.45 23.51
C GLU A 209 7.15 -29.21 23.09
N ASN A 210 8.46 -29.26 23.38
CA ASN A 210 9.46 -28.33 22.85
C ASN A 210 9.18 -26.83 23.10
N MET A 211 8.71 -26.48 24.30
CA MET A 211 8.66 -25.07 24.72
C MET A 211 10.07 -24.57 25.07
N ASN A 212 10.50 -23.49 24.43
CA ASN A 212 11.63 -22.72 24.93
C ASN A 212 11.07 -21.69 25.94
N PRO A 213 11.35 -21.81 27.24
CA PRO A 213 10.81 -20.88 28.23
C PRO A 213 11.53 -19.52 28.21
N ASN A 214 12.72 -19.45 27.60
CA ASN A 214 13.53 -18.24 27.59
C ASN A 214 13.23 -17.39 26.35
N SER A 215 12.73 -16.17 26.56
CA SER A 215 12.52 -15.18 25.49
C SER A 215 13.75 -14.30 25.24
N TYR A 216 14.80 -14.45 26.06
CA TYR A 216 16.04 -13.66 25.99
C TYR A 216 15.81 -12.15 26.10
N GLY A 217 14.75 -11.75 26.82
CA GLY A 217 14.37 -10.34 27.01
C GLY A 217 13.34 -9.82 26.00
N LEU A 218 13.03 -10.58 24.94
CA LEU A 218 11.93 -10.24 24.03
C LEU A 218 10.60 -10.31 24.78
N ASN A 219 9.77 -9.28 24.58
CA ASN A 219 8.39 -9.21 25.05
C ASN A 219 7.56 -8.36 24.08
N GLN A 220 6.24 -8.36 24.25
CA GLN A 220 5.35 -7.65 23.32
C GLN A 220 5.61 -6.14 23.27
N ASP A 221 6.01 -5.53 24.38
CA ASP A 221 6.26 -4.08 24.45
C ASP A 221 7.50 -3.70 23.64
N VAL A 222 8.55 -4.51 23.69
CA VAL A 222 9.75 -4.34 22.86
C VAL A 222 9.39 -4.45 21.38
N VAL A 223 8.59 -5.45 20.99
CA VAL A 223 8.14 -5.64 19.59
C VAL A 223 7.28 -4.47 19.12
N LYS A 224 6.35 -3.97 19.96
CA LYS A 224 5.48 -2.83 19.62
C LYS A 224 6.25 -1.52 19.45
N LYS A 225 7.34 -1.34 20.20
CA LYS A 225 8.20 -0.15 20.12
C LYS A 225 9.19 -0.20 18.96
N ALA A 226 9.54 -1.39 18.48
CA ALA A 226 10.38 -1.59 17.30
C ALA A 226 9.52 -1.68 16.03
N THR A 227 9.36 -0.55 15.34
CA THR A 227 8.55 -0.38 14.12
C THR A 227 8.92 -1.40 13.03
N ARG A 228 10.20 -1.70 12.84
CA ARG A 228 10.62 -2.70 11.84
C ARG A 228 10.25 -4.13 12.20
N LEU A 229 10.18 -4.48 13.48
CA LEU A 229 9.69 -5.79 13.91
C LEU A 229 8.18 -5.89 13.70
N LEU A 230 7.43 -4.80 13.91
CA LEU A 230 5.99 -4.76 13.64
C LEU A 230 5.70 -5.06 12.15
N ASN A 231 6.55 -4.60 11.23
CA ASN A 231 6.41 -4.92 9.80
C ASN A 231 6.50 -6.42 9.49
N LEU A 232 7.21 -7.21 10.32
CA LEU A 232 7.31 -8.66 10.16
C LEU A 232 6.01 -9.39 10.54
N ILE A 233 5.04 -8.72 11.18
CA ILE A 233 3.79 -9.36 11.66
C ILE A 233 2.52 -8.59 11.33
N LYS A 234 2.59 -7.44 10.64
CA LYS A 234 1.44 -6.57 10.40
C LYS A 234 0.29 -7.23 9.64
N HIS A 235 0.57 -8.14 8.71
CA HIS A 235 -0.44 -8.90 7.96
C HIS A 235 -0.93 -10.11 8.74
N ASP A 236 -0.05 -10.73 9.53
CA ASP A 236 -0.44 -11.77 10.49
C ASP A 236 -1.43 -11.23 11.54
N LEU A 237 -1.30 -9.96 11.96
CA LEU A 237 -2.28 -9.28 12.83
C LEU A 237 -3.67 -9.21 12.19
N VAL A 238 -3.75 -8.80 10.92
CA VAL A 238 -5.03 -8.73 10.19
C VAL A 238 -5.67 -10.12 10.06
N LEU A 239 -4.88 -11.12 9.67
CA LEU A 239 -5.31 -12.50 9.52
C LEU A 239 -5.80 -13.10 10.85
N TYR A 240 -5.01 -12.92 11.91
CA TYR A 240 -5.32 -13.44 13.23
C TYR A 240 -6.57 -12.79 13.82
N ASP A 241 -6.72 -11.47 13.68
CA ASP A 241 -7.94 -10.76 14.11
C ASP A 241 -9.17 -11.23 13.34
N PHE A 242 -9.05 -11.51 12.03
CA PHE A 242 -10.14 -12.08 11.25
C PHE A 242 -10.60 -13.45 11.81
N VAL A 243 -9.66 -14.36 12.08
CA VAL A 243 -9.98 -15.70 12.63
C VAL A 243 -10.59 -15.59 14.03
N LYS A 244 -10.03 -14.74 14.89
CA LYS A 244 -10.53 -14.50 16.25
C LYS A 244 -11.96 -13.96 16.24
N ASN A 245 -12.26 -12.99 15.37
CA ASN A 245 -13.59 -12.40 15.27
C ASN A 245 -14.61 -13.33 14.60
N LYS A 246 -14.18 -14.17 13.63
CA LYS A 246 -15.00 -15.23 13.04
C LYS A 246 -15.47 -16.25 14.10
N LYS A 247 -14.60 -16.66 15.05
CA LYS A 247 -14.97 -17.56 16.15
C LYS A 247 -15.88 -16.92 17.20
N ASN A 248 -15.77 -15.61 17.42
CA ASN A 248 -16.57 -14.87 18.41
C ASN A 248 -17.97 -14.45 17.90
N GLY A 249 -18.39 -14.86 16.70
CA GLY A 249 -19.73 -14.58 16.16
C GLY A 249 -20.00 -13.11 15.80
N VAL A 250 -18.98 -12.25 15.82
CA VAL A 250 -19.08 -10.83 15.47
C VAL A 250 -18.31 -10.62 14.17
N ILE A 251 -18.95 -10.93 13.05
CA ILE A 251 -18.82 -10.29 11.72
C ILE A 251 -19.82 -11.01 10.79
N LYS A 252 -20.84 -10.28 10.32
CA LYS A 252 -21.69 -10.72 9.21
C LYS A 252 -21.02 -10.33 7.89
N PHE A 253 -20.65 -11.34 7.10
CA PHE A 253 -20.46 -11.18 5.66
C PHE A 253 -21.80 -10.79 5.04
N ASN A 254 -21.97 -9.53 4.64
CA ASN A 254 -22.98 -9.25 3.63
C ASN A 254 -22.41 -9.74 2.29
N GLN A 255 -23.13 -10.73 1.75
CA GLN A 255 -22.87 -11.51 0.54
C GLN A 255 -22.22 -10.70 -0.59
N VAL A 256 -20.98 -11.07 -0.92
CA VAL A 256 -20.44 -10.84 -2.27
C VAL A 256 -21.17 -11.83 -3.18
N GLN A 257 -22.19 -11.35 -3.89
CA GLN A 257 -22.81 -12.13 -4.95
C GLN A 257 -21.77 -12.43 -6.03
N LYS A 258 -21.58 -13.72 -6.29
CA LYS A 258 -21.08 -14.23 -7.57
C LYS A 258 -21.99 -13.67 -8.67
N ASN A 259 -21.46 -12.85 -9.56
CA ASN A 259 -21.96 -12.79 -10.92
C ASN A 259 -20.76 -13.03 -11.85
N SER A 260 -20.82 -14.18 -12.52
CA SER A 260 -20.15 -14.45 -13.76
C SER A 260 -20.48 -13.34 -14.76
N TYR A 261 -19.48 -12.70 -15.34
CA TYR A 261 -19.66 -11.94 -16.57
C TYR A 261 -18.82 -12.56 -17.66
N SER A 262 -19.55 -13.06 -18.66
CA SER A 262 -19.08 -13.43 -19.97
C SER A 262 -18.42 -12.25 -20.66
N SER A 263 -17.46 -12.60 -21.53
CA SER A 263 -16.86 -11.76 -22.54
C SER A 263 -17.87 -10.93 -23.33
N GLY A 264 -17.60 -9.62 -23.44
CA GLY A 264 -18.30 -8.69 -24.32
C GLY A 264 -19.43 -7.95 -23.63
N ASP A 265 -19.20 -6.67 -23.30
CA ASP A 265 -20.14 -5.56 -23.52
C ASP A 265 -19.52 -4.24 -23.01
N GLU A 266 -19.89 -3.17 -23.70
CA GLU A 266 -19.21 -1.89 -23.84
C GLU A 266 -19.18 -1.00 -22.58
N PHE A 267 -18.23 -0.05 -22.58
CA PHE A 267 -18.12 1.06 -21.64
C PHE A 267 -19.47 1.76 -21.39
N GLN A 268 -20.04 1.59 -20.20
CA GLN A 268 -21.11 2.47 -19.70
C GLN A 268 -20.58 3.38 -18.59
N LEU A 269 -20.71 4.69 -18.84
CA LEU A 269 -20.51 5.81 -17.93
C LEU A 269 -21.21 5.56 -16.58
N PHE A 270 -20.43 5.46 -15.50
CA PHE A 270 -20.98 5.34 -14.14
C PHE A 270 -21.28 6.72 -13.54
N ASN A 271 -22.55 6.97 -13.17
CA ASN A 271 -22.97 7.94 -12.15
C ASN A 271 -24.37 7.55 -11.60
N PRO A 272 -24.81 7.90 -10.36
CA PRO A 272 -24.15 8.80 -9.41
C PRO A 272 -24.11 8.37 -7.91
N PHE A 273 -23.15 8.98 -7.23
CA PHE A 273 -23.18 9.50 -5.85
C PHE A 273 -24.38 9.10 -4.98
N THR A 274 -24.13 8.25 -3.98
CA THR A 274 -25.03 8.20 -2.81
C THR A 274 -24.49 9.15 -1.74
N SER A 275 -25.01 10.37 -1.71
CA SER A 275 -24.72 11.30 -0.61
C SER A 275 -25.33 10.76 0.68
N LYS A 276 -24.49 10.33 1.62
CA LYS A 276 -24.94 9.97 2.96
C LYS A 276 -24.20 10.83 3.97
N VAL A 277 -24.95 11.59 4.74
CA VAL A 277 -24.41 12.26 5.93
C VAL A 277 -24.09 11.17 6.96
N LYS A 278 -22.83 11.08 7.34
CA LYS A 278 -22.35 10.24 8.43
C LYS A 278 -21.70 11.14 9.46
N SER A 279 -21.90 10.80 10.72
CA SER A 279 -21.12 11.40 11.79
C SER A 279 -19.82 10.64 12.00
N SER A 280 -18.70 11.34 11.95
CA SER A 280 -17.39 10.84 12.34
C SER A 280 -17.05 11.40 13.72
N ILE A 281 -16.31 10.63 14.51
CA ILE A 281 -15.81 11.12 15.81
C ILE A 281 -14.40 11.66 15.59
N TYR A 282 -14.23 12.96 15.75
CA TYR A 282 -12.91 13.60 15.81
C TYR A 282 -12.76 14.27 17.17
N PHE A 283 -11.67 13.96 17.88
CA PHE A 283 -11.37 14.55 19.18
C PHE A 283 -12.49 14.40 20.22
N GLY A 284 -13.27 13.31 20.15
CA GLY A 284 -14.42 13.08 21.03
C GLY A 284 -15.68 13.90 20.68
N LYS A 285 -15.61 14.77 19.67
CA LYS A 285 -16.75 15.49 19.11
C LYS A 285 -17.34 14.74 17.92
N LYS A 286 -18.67 14.76 17.83
CA LYS A 286 -19.41 14.25 16.68
C LYS A 286 -19.36 15.32 15.59
N ILE A 287 -18.63 15.05 14.53
CA ILE A 287 -18.45 15.94 13.38
C ILE A 287 -19.29 15.41 12.23
N GLU A 288 -19.96 16.31 11.54
CA GLU A 288 -20.73 15.97 10.35
C GLU A 288 -19.80 15.81 9.15
N CYS A 289 -19.94 14.69 8.44
CA CYS A 289 -19.28 14.48 7.17
C CYS A 289 -20.29 13.99 6.11
N LYS A 290 -20.32 14.69 4.98
CA LYS A 290 -21.03 14.26 3.77
C LYS A 290 -20.14 13.31 2.99
N LEU A 291 -20.46 12.01 3.02
CA LEU A 291 -19.75 10.99 2.24
C LEU A 291 -20.18 11.08 0.76
N LEU A 292 -19.22 11.20 -0.15
CA LEU A 292 -19.45 11.33 -1.59
C LEU A 292 -19.11 10.03 -2.32
N SER A 293 -18.01 9.37 -1.93
CA SER A 293 -17.63 8.05 -2.41
C SER A 293 -17.01 7.24 -1.28
N LYS A 294 -17.16 5.91 -1.34
CA LYS A 294 -16.48 5.00 -0.41
C LYS A 294 -15.09 4.68 -0.94
N GLN A 295 -14.19 4.30 -0.03
CA GLN A 295 -12.94 3.69 -0.43
C GLN A 295 -13.22 2.40 -1.21
N MET A 296 -12.51 2.23 -2.33
CA MET A 296 -12.60 1.07 -3.19
C MET A 296 -11.21 0.64 -3.62
N PHE A 297 -11.13 -0.56 -4.16
CA PHE A 297 -9.94 -1.06 -4.82
C PHE A 297 -10.34 -1.46 -6.22
N GLU A 298 -9.64 -0.95 -7.21
CA GLU A 298 -9.89 -1.26 -8.61
C GLU A 298 -8.55 -1.59 -9.27
N ARG A 299 -8.45 -2.81 -9.78
CA ARG A 299 -7.28 -3.20 -10.59
C ARG A 299 -7.35 -2.45 -11.91
N PHE A 300 -6.23 -1.83 -12.26
CA PHE A 300 -6.04 -1.18 -13.54
C PHE A 300 -4.82 -1.79 -14.20
N GLU A 301 -4.98 -2.34 -15.39
CA GLU A 301 -3.83 -2.78 -16.18
C GLU A 301 -3.38 -1.60 -17.05
N PRO A 302 -2.11 -1.16 -16.92
CA PRO A 302 -1.52 -0.21 -17.85
C PRO A 302 -1.71 -0.66 -19.29
N TRP A 303 -1.83 0.32 -20.18
CA TRP A 303 -2.03 0.09 -21.61
C TRP A 303 -0.92 -0.79 -22.19
N PHE A 304 0.32 -0.58 -21.75
CA PHE A 304 1.45 -1.50 -21.91
C PHE A 304 2.59 -1.07 -20.97
N TRP A 305 3.57 -1.96 -20.76
CA TRP A 305 4.90 -1.55 -20.30
C TRP A 305 5.99 -2.44 -20.90
N ASN A 306 7.24 -1.98 -20.87
CA ASN A 306 8.40 -2.80 -21.19
C ASN A 306 9.13 -3.30 -19.94
N GLY A 307 9.79 -4.46 -20.06
CA GLY A 307 10.58 -5.07 -19.00
C GLY A 307 9.77 -5.84 -17.95
N ASP A 308 10.49 -6.59 -17.11
CA ASP A 308 9.96 -7.36 -15.98
C ASP A 308 9.73 -6.44 -14.77
N ILE A 309 8.79 -5.51 -14.90
CA ILE A 309 8.35 -4.74 -13.73
C ILE A 309 7.22 -5.48 -13.07
N ASP A 310 7.58 -6.00 -11.90
CA ASP A 310 6.73 -6.74 -11.00
C ASP A 310 5.42 -5.96 -10.79
N ILE A 311 4.27 -6.55 -11.15
CA ILE A 311 2.92 -6.02 -10.86
C ILE A 311 2.80 -5.63 -9.37
N ASN A 312 3.53 -6.31 -8.48
CA ASN A 312 3.59 -5.96 -7.07
C ASN A 312 4.16 -4.53 -6.82
N GLN A 313 4.94 -3.93 -7.73
CA GLN A 313 5.40 -2.53 -7.61
C GLN A 313 4.27 -1.53 -7.87
N LEU A 314 3.40 -1.80 -8.85
CA LEU A 314 2.17 -1.03 -9.06
C LEU A 314 1.21 -1.19 -7.88
N GLU A 315 1.05 -2.41 -7.36
CA GLU A 315 0.25 -2.66 -6.16
C GLU A 315 0.82 -1.92 -4.93
N LYS A 316 2.13 -1.99 -4.69
CA LYS A 316 2.83 -1.28 -3.59
C LYS A 316 2.77 0.24 -3.70
N SER A 317 2.57 0.77 -4.91
CA SER A 317 2.49 2.23 -5.13
C SER A 317 1.17 2.83 -4.66
N GLY A 318 0.17 2.00 -4.37
CA GLY A 318 -1.18 2.41 -4.04
C GLY A 318 -2.01 2.85 -5.25
N ALA A 319 -1.55 2.63 -6.49
CA ALA A 319 -2.26 3.07 -7.70
C ALA A 319 -3.69 2.51 -7.84
N TYR A 320 -3.95 1.35 -7.25
CA TYR A 320 -5.26 0.69 -7.23
C TYR A 320 -6.16 1.13 -6.07
N ASN A 321 -5.64 1.90 -5.14
CA ASN A 321 -6.40 2.40 -3.99
C ASN A 321 -7.23 3.61 -4.43
N ILE A 322 -8.55 3.46 -4.42
CA ILE A 322 -9.47 4.57 -4.65
C ILE A 322 -9.83 5.15 -3.27
N PRO A 323 -9.37 6.36 -2.92
CA PRO A 323 -9.57 6.92 -1.59
C PRO A 323 -11.06 7.23 -1.34
N GLU A 324 -11.49 7.04 -0.08
CA GLU A 324 -12.78 7.56 0.39
C GLU A 324 -12.83 9.07 0.18
N THR A 325 -13.89 9.57 -0.44
CA THR A 325 -14.09 11.01 -0.63
C THR A 325 -15.27 11.50 0.18
N LYS A 326 -15.04 12.54 0.99
CA LYS A 326 -16.05 13.20 1.82
C LYS A 326 -15.78 14.69 1.96
N ILE A 327 -16.76 15.41 2.50
CA ILE A 327 -16.60 16.78 3.00
C ILE A 327 -16.99 16.77 4.46
N CYS A 328 -16.12 17.25 5.34
CA CYS A 328 -16.37 17.33 6.77
C CYS A 328 -16.49 18.79 7.24
N PHE A 329 -17.39 19.03 8.19
CA PHE A 329 -17.73 20.36 8.70
C PHE A 329 -17.29 20.47 10.15
N PHE A 330 -16.34 21.36 10.42
CA PHE A 330 -15.79 21.56 11.76
C PHE A 330 -16.15 22.94 12.29
N GLU A 331 -16.39 23.02 13.59
CA GLU A 331 -16.49 24.27 14.33
C GLU A 331 -15.19 24.50 15.12
N ASP A 332 -14.69 25.73 15.13
CA ASP A 332 -13.48 26.16 15.84
C ASP A 332 -12.22 25.34 15.49
N LEU A 333 -12.00 25.10 14.20
CA LEU A 333 -10.85 24.33 13.73
C LEU A 333 -9.62 25.23 13.58
N ASN A 334 -8.47 24.76 14.06
CA ASN A 334 -7.22 25.51 13.94
C ASN A 334 -6.38 25.02 12.75
N LEU A 335 -5.68 25.97 12.11
CA LEU A 335 -4.79 25.75 10.99
C LEU A 335 -3.45 26.46 11.23
N MET A 336 -2.32 25.77 11.03
CA MET A 336 -0.99 26.38 11.11
C MET A 336 -0.02 25.80 10.09
N ALA A 337 1.20 26.35 10.07
CA ALA A 337 2.29 25.88 9.22
C ALA A 337 1.82 25.70 7.76
N HIS A 338 2.32 24.71 7.04
CA HIS A 338 1.84 24.40 5.70
C HIS A 338 0.69 23.39 5.77
N GLY A 339 -0.50 23.78 6.26
CA GLY A 339 -1.70 22.93 6.18
C GLY A 339 -1.97 21.99 7.35
N VAL A 340 -1.39 22.25 8.53
CA VAL A 340 -1.62 21.40 9.72
C VAL A 340 -2.94 21.79 10.38
N LEU A 341 -3.92 20.91 10.29
CA LEU A 341 -5.23 21.05 10.92
C LEU A 341 -5.25 20.38 12.28
N PHE A 342 -5.73 21.09 13.29
CA PHE A 342 -5.73 20.61 14.67
C PHE A 342 -6.86 21.20 15.50
N TYR A 343 -7.16 20.51 16.60
CA TYR A 343 -8.11 20.95 17.61
C TYR A 343 -7.40 20.94 18.96
N GLU A 344 -7.47 22.06 19.70
CA GLU A 344 -6.66 22.28 20.91
C GLU A 344 -5.16 22.05 20.64
N ASP A 345 -4.62 20.93 21.09
CA ASP A 345 -3.24 20.50 20.86
C ASP A 345 -3.12 19.26 19.96
N LYS A 346 -4.23 18.73 19.41
CA LYS A 346 -4.26 17.45 18.69
C LYS A 346 -4.46 17.63 17.19
N ILE A 347 -3.57 17.05 16.38
CA ILE A 347 -3.71 17.07 14.92
C ILE A 347 -4.83 16.14 14.43
N LEU A 348 -5.48 16.57 13.34
CA LEU A 348 -6.41 15.73 12.61
C LEU A 348 -5.66 14.54 12.04
N SER A 349 -6.23 13.33 12.13
CA SER A 349 -5.50 12.09 11.77
C SER A 349 -6.23 11.23 10.74
N ASP A 350 -7.13 11.85 9.99
CA ASP A 350 -7.86 11.20 8.90
C ASP A 350 -7.18 11.47 7.56
N PRO A 351 -6.57 10.44 6.94
CA PRO A 351 -5.77 10.58 5.72
C PRO A 351 -6.59 11.01 4.50
N SER A 352 -7.93 10.94 4.56
CA SER A 352 -8.78 11.44 3.47
C SER A 352 -8.82 12.96 3.45
N ILE A 353 -8.75 13.64 4.60
CA ILE A 353 -8.94 15.10 4.70
C ILE A 353 -7.70 15.84 5.22
N HIS A 354 -6.72 15.12 5.76
CA HIS A 354 -5.49 15.70 6.31
C HIS A 354 -4.32 14.73 6.19
N LEU A 355 -3.10 15.24 6.01
CA LEU A 355 -1.92 14.38 5.88
C LEU A 355 -1.61 13.65 7.20
N SER A 356 -1.09 12.44 7.08
CA SER A 356 -0.67 11.67 8.26
C SER A 356 0.51 12.34 8.98
N PRO A 357 0.73 12.07 10.28
CA PRO A 357 1.86 12.65 11.01
C PRO A 357 3.21 12.34 10.35
N ALA A 358 3.35 11.14 9.75
CA ALA A 358 4.54 10.76 9.00
C ALA A 358 4.73 11.58 7.73
N GLN A 359 3.64 11.83 6.97
CA GLN A 359 3.67 12.66 5.77
C GLN A 359 3.96 14.12 6.08
N LEU A 360 3.43 14.65 7.19
CA LEU A 360 3.76 15.99 7.66
C LEU A 360 5.25 16.10 7.99
N LYS A 361 5.81 15.15 8.76
CA LYS A 361 7.25 15.09 9.08
C LYS A 361 8.11 15.03 7.82
N ALA A 362 7.77 14.15 6.87
CA ALA A 362 8.48 14.01 5.60
C ALA A 362 8.35 15.25 4.70
N GLY A 363 7.22 15.94 4.76
CA GLY A 363 6.96 17.19 4.03
C GLY A 363 7.67 18.43 4.58
N GLY A 364 8.52 18.26 5.61
CA GLY A 364 9.32 19.34 6.17
C GLY A 364 8.55 20.16 7.21
N ILE A 365 8.22 19.55 8.35
CA ILE A 365 7.86 20.34 9.53
C ILE A 365 9.02 21.27 9.84
N ASN A 366 8.73 22.55 10.06
CA ASN A 366 9.71 23.47 10.60
C ASN A 366 9.79 23.23 12.12
N PRO A 367 10.84 22.56 12.64
CA PRO A 367 10.92 22.24 14.07
C PRO A 367 11.00 23.51 14.92
N ASN A 368 11.39 24.66 14.35
CA ASN A 368 11.38 25.95 15.03
C ASN A 368 9.97 26.53 15.21
N VAL A 369 8.93 25.90 14.65
CA VAL A 369 7.53 26.31 14.81
C VAL A 369 6.85 25.37 15.80
N PHE A 370 6.92 24.07 15.55
CA PHE A 370 6.32 23.05 16.39
C PHE A 370 6.99 21.69 16.19
N GLU A 371 6.83 20.82 17.17
CA GLU A 371 7.16 19.40 17.08
C GLU A 371 5.91 18.53 17.22
N LEU A 372 5.98 17.32 16.68
CA LEU A 372 4.90 16.32 16.80
C LEU A 372 5.33 15.18 17.72
N ASN A 373 4.66 15.09 18.87
CA ASN A 373 4.74 13.94 19.77
C ASN A 373 3.45 13.12 19.65
N ASN A 374 3.54 11.97 18.98
CA ASN A 374 2.41 11.15 18.54
C ASN A 374 1.41 11.94 17.66
N LYS A 375 0.38 12.53 18.27
CA LYS A 375 -0.63 13.39 17.63
C LYS A 375 -0.74 14.77 18.29
N ASN A 376 0.07 15.02 19.31
CA ASN A 376 0.05 16.28 20.02
C ASN A 376 1.08 17.23 19.42
N ILE A 377 0.68 18.49 19.30
CA ILE A 377 1.50 19.62 18.89
C ILE A 377 2.19 20.16 20.13
N ILE A 378 3.50 20.25 20.05
CA ILE A 378 4.31 20.99 21.03
C ILE A 378 4.81 22.23 20.31
N LEU A 379 4.23 23.39 20.63
CA LEU A 379 4.66 24.66 20.06
C LEU A 379 6.06 25.01 20.59
N GLN A 380 6.97 25.35 19.68
CA GLN A 380 8.35 25.72 20.02
C GLN A 380 8.54 27.24 20.10
N LYS A 381 7.48 27.99 19.78
CA LYS A 381 7.42 29.45 19.91
C LYS A 381 6.00 29.95 20.02
N ASN A 382 5.84 31.16 20.51
CA ASN A 382 4.57 31.86 20.50
C ASN A 382 4.21 32.28 19.07
N LEU A 383 3.04 31.86 18.62
CA LEU A 383 2.48 32.22 17.32
C LEU A 383 1.39 33.27 17.51
N ARG A 384 1.31 34.20 16.55
CA ARG A 384 0.19 35.13 16.47
C ARG A 384 -1.07 34.37 16.06
N ILE A 385 -2.19 34.71 16.69
CA ILE A 385 -3.49 34.13 16.40
C ILE A 385 -4.25 35.04 15.44
N SER A 386 -4.70 34.50 14.32
CA SER A 386 -5.61 35.15 13.38
C SER A 386 -6.96 34.43 13.42
N LYS A 387 -8.07 35.17 13.46
CA LYS A 387 -9.41 34.58 13.49
C LYS A 387 -10.14 34.79 12.17
N ILE A 388 -10.79 33.74 11.68
CA ILE A 388 -11.68 33.79 10.53
C ILE A 388 -13.08 33.46 11.00
N THR A 389 -13.97 34.45 10.88
CA THR A 389 -15.40 34.33 11.17
C THR A 389 -16.14 33.79 9.95
N GLY A 390 -17.17 32.97 10.17
CA GLY A 390 -17.95 32.34 9.11
C GLY A 390 -17.28 31.11 8.48
N GLU A 391 -17.81 30.70 7.33
CA GLU A 391 -17.36 29.50 6.62
C GLU A 391 -16.10 29.76 5.80
N ALA A 392 -15.16 28.82 5.83
CA ALA A 392 -13.96 28.86 5.00
C ALA A 392 -13.40 27.45 4.70
N ILE A 393 -12.65 27.33 3.60
CA ILE A 393 -12.05 26.06 3.15
C ILE A 393 -10.52 26.12 3.28
N PRO A 394 -9.89 25.36 4.20
CA PRO A 394 -8.45 25.29 4.28
C PRO A 394 -7.86 24.44 3.14
N ILE A 395 -6.96 25.03 2.35
CA ILE A 395 -6.36 24.40 1.17
C ILE A 395 -4.83 24.28 1.23
N SER A 396 -4.18 24.95 2.18
CA SER A 396 -2.72 24.83 2.36
C SER A 396 -2.31 23.41 2.70
N ARG A 397 -1.10 23.03 2.27
CA ARG A 397 -0.48 21.73 2.58
C ARG A 397 1.04 21.77 2.33
N PRO A 398 1.83 20.84 2.90
CA PRO A 398 3.23 20.70 2.55
C PRO A 398 3.38 20.42 1.05
N GLY A 399 4.36 21.06 0.42
CA GLY A 399 4.58 20.97 -1.02
C GLY A 399 3.77 21.96 -1.86
N GLU A 400 3.12 22.96 -1.28
CA GLU A 400 2.43 24.05 -2.00
C GLU A 400 3.33 24.90 -2.92
N ALA A 401 4.66 24.80 -2.78
CA ALA A 401 5.60 25.39 -3.75
C ALA A 401 5.75 24.52 -5.02
N VAL A 402 5.29 23.28 -5.00
CA VAL A 402 5.50 22.29 -6.06
C VAL A 402 4.29 22.25 -6.99
N TYR A 403 4.54 22.52 -8.28
CA TYR A 403 3.51 22.55 -9.33
C TYR A 403 2.61 21.32 -9.35
N GLY A 404 3.20 20.11 -9.31
CA GLY A 404 2.44 18.87 -9.38
C GLY A 404 1.39 18.72 -8.27
N HIS A 405 1.67 19.21 -7.07
CA HIS A 405 0.76 19.14 -5.92
C HIS A 405 -0.46 20.05 -6.09
N TRP A 406 -0.34 21.16 -6.82
CA TRP A 406 -1.50 21.98 -7.16
C TRP A 406 -2.45 21.21 -8.06
N LEU A 407 -1.93 20.54 -9.10
CA LEU A 407 -2.76 19.82 -10.06
C LEU A 407 -3.45 18.59 -9.48
N VAL A 408 -2.77 17.81 -8.62
CA VAL A 408 -3.32 16.51 -8.15
C VAL A 408 -3.84 16.50 -6.72
N ASP A 409 -3.50 17.49 -5.89
CA ASP A 409 -3.90 17.52 -4.48
C ASP A 409 -4.76 18.75 -4.11
N ILE A 410 -4.34 19.97 -4.49
CA ILE A 410 -4.97 21.22 -4.02
C ILE A 410 -6.15 21.64 -4.90
N LEU A 411 -5.92 21.83 -6.20
CA LEU A 411 -6.97 22.24 -7.15
C LEU A 411 -8.16 21.26 -7.17
N PRO A 412 -7.94 19.93 -7.17
CA PRO A 412 -9.06 18.98 -7.15
C PRO A 412 -9.94 19.08 -5.90
N ARG A 413 -9.32 19.40 -4.74
CA ARG A 413 -10.05 19.63 -3.48
C ARG A 413 -10.95 20.87 -3.57
N VAL A 414 -10.47 21.95 -4.18
CA VAL A 414 -11.26 23.19 -4.37
C VAL A 414 -12.43 22.93 -5.33
N ILE A 415 -12.16 22.25 -6.44
CA ILE A 415 -13.20 21.92 -7.44
C ILE A 415 -14.26 20.98 -6.83
N LEU A 416 -13.86 20.03 -5.99
CA LEU A 416 -14.80 19.18 -5.26
C LEU A 416 -15.72 20.02 -4.35
N ALA A 417 -15.17 20.97 -3.58
CA ALA A 417 -15.96 21.84 -2.73
C ALA A 417 -16.96 22.67 -3.55
N LYS A 418 -16.48 23.29 -4.64
CA LYS A 418 -17.30 24.08 -5.56
C LYS A 418 -18.42 23.26 -6.20
N HIS A 419 -18.11 22.06 -6.68
CA HIS A 419 -19.09 21.13 -7.25
C HIS A 419 -20.21 20.80 -6.26
N GLU A 420 -19.88 20.67 -4.97
CA GLU A 420 -20.84 20.42 -3.90
C GLU A 420 -21.56 21.68 -3.41
N GLY A 421 -21.31 22.85 -4.03
CA GLY A 421 -21.98 24.11 -3.75
C GLY A 421 -21.30 25.00 -2.71
N TYR A 422 -20.05 24.69 -2.32
CA TYR A 422 -19.30 25.48 -1.35
C TYR A 422 -18.29 26.42 -2.03
N GLU A 423 -18.59 27.71 -2.00
CA GLU A 423 -17.77 28.79 -2.60
C GLU A 423 -17.30 29.83 -1.57
N CYS A 424 -17.23 29.44 -0.30
CA CYS A 424 -16.71 30.31 0.75
C CYS A 424 -15.19 30.56 0.61
N PRO A 425 -14.62 31.55 1.32
CA PRO A 425 -13.21 31.90 1.17
C PRO A 425 -12.26 30.73 1.37
N LEU A 426 -11.22 30.67 0.53
CA LEU A 426 -10.14 29.69 0.63
C LEU A 426 -9.07 30.20 1.59
N ILE A 427 -8.52 29.32 2.43
CA ILE A 427 -7.42 29.67 3.35
C ILE A 427 -6.15 28.97 2.88
N SER A 428 -5.12 29.77 2.60
CA SER A 428 -3.81 29.27 2.18
C SER A 428 -2.68 30.07 2.83
N THR A 429 -1.43 29.65 2.64
CA THR A 429 -0.30 30.47 3.09
C THR A 429 -0.12 31.71 2.20
N ILE A 430 0.71 32.64 2.63
CA ILE A 430 1.14 33.77 1.78
C ILE A 430 1.96 33.36 0.55
N HIS A 431 2.39 32.10 0.43
CA HIS A 431 3.35 31.64 -0.58
C HIS A 431 2.69 31.00 -1.82
N ILE A 432 1.48 31.42 -2.18
CA ILE A 432 0.77 30.90 -3.35
C ILE A 432 1.52 31.31 -4.64
N PRO A 433 2.01 30.35 -5.44
CA PRO A 433 2.67 30.65 -6.71
C PRO A 433 1.72 31.31 -7.72
N ASN A 434 2.23 32.15 -8.62
CA ASN A 434 1.40 32.85 -9.61
C ASN A 434 0.56 31.88 -10.46
N TYR A 435 1.16 30.79 -10.95
CA TYR A 435 0.45 29.76 -11.71
C TYR A 435 -0.74 29.16 -10.94
N ALA A 436 -0.65 29.07 -9.61
CA ALA A 436 -1.72 28.55 -8.77
C ALA A 436 -2.85 29.57 -8.63
N ARG A 437 -2.52 30.87 -8.56
CA ARG A 437 -3.52 31.94 -8.62
C ARG A 437 -4.25 31.94 -9.96
N ASP A 438 -3.53 31.77 -11.05
CA ASP A 438 -4.13 31.67 -12.39
C ASP A 438 -5.10 30.49 -12.47
N LEU A 439 -4.70 29.31 -11.98
CA LEU A 439 -5.57 28.13 -11.92
C LEU A 439 -6.84 28.36 -11.07
N LEU A 440 -6.70 29.02 -9.91
CA LEU A 440 -7.83 29.35 -9.04
C LEU A 440 -8.77 30.37 -9.70
N SER A 441 -8.24 31.39 -10.35
CA SER A 441 -9.04 32.41 -11.05
C SER A 441 -9.82 31.79 -12.21
N LEU A 442 -9.24 30.84 -12.95
CA LEU A 442 -9.93 30.09 -14.01
C LEU A 442 -11.15 29.31 -13.51
N ILE A 443 -11.16 28.91 -12.23
CA ILE A 443 -12.32 28.26 -11.60
C ILE A 443 -13.11 29.21 -10.70
N GLY A 444 -12.94 30.53 -10.84
CA GLY A 444 -13.77 31.56 -10.21
C GLY A 444 -13.35 31.98 -8.80
N PHE A 445 -12.13 31.65 -8.36
CA PHE A 445 -11.57 32.11 -7.08
C PHE A 445 -10.43 33.10 -7.34
N ASP A 446 -10.72 34.39 -7.23
CA ASP A 446 -9.72 35.45 -7.34
C ASP A 446 -9.10 35.75 -5.97
N ASP A 447 -8.08 36.63 -5.92
CA ASP A 447 -7.39 36.99 -4.67
C ASP A 447 -8.34 37.48 -3.56
N LYS A 448 -9.47 38.11 -3.91
CA LYS A 448 -10.50 38.53 -2.94
C LYS A 448 -11.18 37.36 -2.21
N ASN A 449 -11.14 36.17 -2.81
CA ASN A 449 -11.70 34.94 -2.25
C ASN A 449 -10.66 34.17 -1.42
N ILE A 450 -9.43 34.66 -1.30
CA ILE A 450 -8.33 33.94 -0.67
C ILE A 450 -7.84 34.69 0.57
N ILE A 451 -7.95 34.05 1.73
CA ILE A 451 -7.40 34.52 2.99
C ILE A 451 -6.03 33.88 3.18
N THR A 452 -4.99 34.69 3.36
CA THR A 452 -3.62 34.21 3.54
C THR A 452 -3.11 34.37 4.96
N TYR A 453 -2.28 33.44 5.43
CA TYR A 453 -1.57 33.54 6.72
C TYR A 453 -0.06 33.24 6.57
N LYS A 454 0.73 33.67 7.55
CA LYS A 454 2.19 33.45 7.56
C LYS A 454 2.56 32.17 8.31
N PRO A 455 2.92 31.07 7.63
CA PRO A 455 3.05 29.75 8.24
C PRO A 455 4.13 29.67 9.33
N ALA A 456 5.12 30.56 9.29
CA ALA A 456 6.20 30.59 10.25
C ALA A 456 5.88 31.34 11.54
N VAL A 457 4.84 32.19 11.60
CA VAL A 457 4.61 33.09 12.75
C VAL A 457 3.15 33.22 13.17
N GLU A 458 2.22 32.63 12.41
CA GLU A 458 0.78 32.72 12.64
C GLU A 458 0.16 31.32 12.66
N TYR A 459 -0.89 31.16 13.47
CA TYR A 459 -1.93 30.16 13.23
C TYR A 459 -3.30 30.83 13.14
N VAL A 460 -4.22 30.14 12.48
CA VAL A 460 -5.55 30.60 12.14
C VAL A 460 -6.59 29.78 12.90
N GLU A 461 -7.49 30.45 13.61
CA GLU A 461 -8.70 29.87 14.18
C GLU A 461 -9.84 30.07 13.17
N ILE A 462 -10.49 28.99 12.74
CA ILE A 462 -11.55 28.99 11.74
C ILE A 462 -12.87 28.66 12.45
N GLU A 463 -13.81 29.61 12.48
CA GLU A 463 -15.10 29.42 13.14
C GLU A 463 -15.87 28.23 12.52
N LYS A 464 -15.96 28.17 11.19
CA LYS A 464 -16.61 27.06 10.46
C LYS A 464 -15.74 26.60 9.31
N ALA A 465 -15.01 25.50 9.50
CA ALA A 465 -14.15 24.94 8.47
C ALA A 465 -14.88 23.86 7.65
N ILE A 466 -14.92 24.04 6.33
CA ILE A 466 -15.37 23.04 5.37
C ILE A 466 -14.12 22.36 4.82
N VAL A 467 -13.93 21.08 5.12
CA VAL A 467 -12.70 20.34 4.78
C VAL A 467 -13.05 19.20 3.81
N PRO A 468 -12.88 19.41 2.49
CA PRO A 468 -13.04 18.35 1.50
C PRO A 468 -11.86 17.39 1.52
N SER A 469 -12.10 16.13 1.13
CA SER A 469 -11.04 15.15 1.00
C SER A 469 -10.02 15.52 -0.09
N TYR A 470 -8.79 15.06 0.08
CA TYR A 470 -7.87 14.88 -1.04
C TYR A 470 -8.42 13.78 -1.95
N LEU A 471 -8.41 14.03 -3.26
CA LEU A 471 -8.79 13.02 -4.25
C LEU A 471 -7.67 12.05 -4.57
N ARG A 472 -6.46 12.28 -4.03
CA ARG A 472 -5.31 11.41 -4.16
C ARG A 472 -4.81 10.91 -2.80
N GLN A 473 -4.47 9.63 -2.73
CA GLN A 473 -3.68 9.03 -1.66
C GLN A 473 -2.58 8.18 -2.27
N GLU A 474 -1.32 8.56 -2.02
CA GLU A 474 -0.16 7.94 -2.68
C GLU A 474 -0.28 8.01 -4.22
N SER A 475 -0.26 6.88 -4.92
CA SER A 475 -0.50 6.83 -6.37
C SER A 475 -1.97 6.60 -6.72
N GLY A 476 -2.83 6.41 -5.74
CA GLY A 476 -4.25 6.11 -5.90
C GLY A 476 -5.11 7.37 -5.99
N PHE A 477 -6.11 7.35 -6.86
CA PHE A 477 -6.96 8.51 -7.15
C PHE A 477 -8.44 8.15 -7.06
N SER A 478 -9.27 9.10 -6.62
CA SER A 478 -10.73 8.99 -6.66
C SER A 478 -11.23 9.19 -8.09
N ASN A 479 -12.28 8.50 -8.50
CA ASN A 479 -12.94 8.73 -9.80
C ASN A 479 -13.53 10.15 -9.91
N LEU A 480 -13.72 10.81 -8.75
CA LEU A 480 -14.10 12.22 -8.69
C LEU A 480 -13.02 13.17 -9.22
N MET A 481 -11.81 12.67 -9.50
CA MET A 481 -10.79 13.45 -10.22
C MET A 481 -11.27 13.88 -11.61
N SER A 482 -12.21 13.15 -12.22
CA SER A 482 -12.88 13.56 -13.46
C SER A 482 -13.59 14.92 -13.34
N LEU A 483 -14.05 15.32 -12.15
CA LEU A 483 -14.61 16.66 -11.93
C LEU A 483 -13.58 17.76 -12.19
N THR A 484 -12.32 17.52 -11.81
CA THR A 484 -11.22 18.45 -12.08
C THR A 484 -10.99 18.61 -13.57
N SER A 485 -10.92 17.51 -14.31
CA SER A 485 -10.76 17.54 -15.77
C SER A 485 -11.94 18.24 -16.45
N ASN A 486 -13.17 17.89 -16.05
CA ASN A 486 -14.40 18.49 -16.58
C ASN A 486 -14.52 19.99 -16.31
N ALA A 487 -13.93 20.50 -15.22
CA ALA A 487 -13.90 21.94 -14.94
C ALA A 487 -13.17 22.75 -16.03
N PHE A 488 -12.31 22.09 -16.82
CA PHE A 488 -11.59 22.68 -17.95
C PHE A 488 -12.11 22.18 -19.31
N SER A 489 -13.24 21.47 -19.35
CA SER A 489 -13.81 20.91 -20.59
C SER A 489 -14.15 21.97 -21.64
N ALA A 490 -14.41 23.21 -21.24
CA ALA A 490 -14.62 24.34 -22.15
C ALA A 490 -13.41 24.65 -23.05
N TYR A 491 -12.21 24.17 -22.68
CA TYR A 491 -10.98 24.31 -23.47
C TYR A 491 -10.78 23.14 -24.45
N TRP A 492 -11.57 22.07 -24.35
CA TRP A 492 -11.45 20.92 -25.25
C TRP A 492 -11.90 21.28 -26.66
N SER A 493 -11.04 21.02 -27.64
CA SER A 493 -11.32 21.26 -29.07
C SER A 493 -11.74 19.97 -29.77
N ASP A 494 -12.80 19.95 -30.57
CA ASP A 494 -13.19 18.75 -31.34
C ASP A 494 -12.14 18.28 -32.37
N LYS A 495 -11.20 19.15 -32.75
CA LYS A 495 -10.07 18.81 -33.63
C LYS A 495 -8.93 18.26 -32.78
N SER A 496 -8.91 16.94 -32.61
CA SER A 496 -8.03 16.21 -31.70
C SER A 496 -7.27 15.18 -32.53
N GLU A 497 -6.02 15.52 -32.89
CA GLU A 497 -5.06 14.58 -33.52
C GLU A 497 -3.61 14.88 -33.06
N LYS A 498 -3.41 15.78 -32.07
CA LYS A 498 -2.06 16.24 -31.73
C LYS A 498 -1.32 15.22 -30.86
N LYS A 499 -0.06 14.99 -31.22
CA LYS A 499 0.91 14.20 -30.47
C LYS A 499 1.87 15.17 -29.79
N ILE A 500 2.01 15.09 -28.47
CA ILE A 500 2.91 15.99 -27.73
C ILE A 500 3.94 15.21 -26.92
N PHE A 501 5.17 15.73 -26.89
CA PHE A 501 6.21 15.27 -25.99
C PHE A 501 6.45 16.29 -24.88
N VAL A 502 6.28 15.87 -23.64
CA VAL A 502 6.50 16.68 -22.44
C VAL A 502 7.95 16.52 -22.01
N SER A 503 8.77 17.46 -22.47
CA SER A 503 10.19 17.55 -22.18
C SER A 503 10.43 18.35 -20.89
N ARG A 504 11.44 17.94 -20.12
CA ARG A 504 11.97 18.76 -19.03
C ARG A 504 12.98 19.81 -19.51
N GLY A 505 13.53 19.64 -20.72
CA GLY A 505 14.58 20.51 -21.26
C GLY A 505 15.74 20.70 -20.28
N ASP A 506 16.10 21.96 -20.05
CA ASP A 506 17.17 22.38 -19.13
C ASP A 506 16.68 22.65 -17.70
N TYR A 507 15.42 22.36 -17.40
CA TYR A 507 14.87 22.59 -16.06
C TYR A 507 15.69 21.81 -15.03
N ASN A 508 16.24 22.53 -14.05
CA ASN A 508 17.09 21.94 -13.01
C ASN A 508 16.28 20.88 -12.23
N SER A 509 16.58 19.62 -12.51
CA SER A 509 15.81 18.49 -12.00
C SER A 509 16.73 17.43 -11.46
N ASN A 510 16.29 16.73 -10.42
CA ASN A 510 17.01 15.62 -9.78
C ASN A 510 16.98 14.33 -10.64
N GLN A 511 16.83 14.46 -11.96
CA GLN A 511 16.69 13.39 -12.95
C GLN A 511 17.15 13.91 -14.31
N THR A 512 17.99 13.14 -14.99
CA THR A 512 18.46 13.47 -16.33
C THR A 512 18.10 12.35 -17.29
N LEU A 513 17.37 12.70 -18.37
CA LEU A 513 17.24 11.84 -19.54
C LEU A 513 18.48 12.05 -20.43
N VAL A 514 19.35 11.04 -20.49
CA VAL A 514 20.71 11.16 -21.05
C VAL A 514 20.71 11.32 -22.56
N ASN A 515 19.89 10.53 -23.27
CA ASN A 515 19.76 10.55 -24.74
C ASN A 515 18.55 11.37 -25.21
N ARG A 516 18.31 12.51 -24.57
CA ARG A 516 17.14 13.36 -24.87
C ARG A 516 17.16 13.88 -26.30
N ALA A 517 18.33 14.24 -26.82
CA ALA A 517 18.46 14.77 -28.18
C ALA A 517 18.02 13.73 -29.23
N GLU A 518 18.46 12.48 -29.07
CA GLU A 518 18.10 11.37 -29.94
C GLU A 518 16.60 11.02 -29.83
N LEU A 519 16.06 11.05 -28.60
CA LEU A 519 14.62 10.87 -28.37
C LEU A 519 13.79 11.94 -29.08
N ILE A 520 14.16 13.22 -28.94
CA ILE A 520 13.45 14.34 -29.56
C ILE A 520 13.46 14.18 -31.08
N GLN A 521 14.63 13.90 -31.68
CA GLN A 521 14.73 13.68 -33.13
C GLN A 521 13.84 12.51 -33.61
N LEU A 522 13.72 11.45 -32.82
CA LEU A 522 12.81 10.34 -33.13
C LEU A 522 11.35 10.79 -33.09
N LEU A 523 10.94 11.52 -32.05
CA LEU A 523 9.56 11.97 -31.85
C LEU A 523 9.14 13.03 -32.88
N GLU A 524 10.02 13.97 -33.23
CA GLU A 524 9.76 14.96 -34.30
C GLU A 524 9.49 14.29 -35.65
N LYS A 525 10.25 13.23 -35.98
CA LYS A 525 10.01 12.41 -37.20
C LYS A 525 8.64 11.72 -37.20
N HIS A 526 8.05 11.51 -36.02
CA HIS A 526 6.71 10.94 -35.85
C HIS A 526 5.62 12.01 -35.62
N GLY A 527 5.94 13.28 -35.90
CA GLY A 527 4.98 14.38 -35.86
C GLY A 527 4.62 14.88 -34.47
N PHE A 528 5.48 14.66 -33.47
CA PHE A 528 5.27 15.18 -32.13
C PHE A 528 5.64 16.65 -32.03
N ASP A 529 4.80 17.43 -31.34
CA ASP A 529 5.14 18.77 -30.85
C ASP A 529 5.91 18.64 -29.53
N ILE A 530 7.11 19.21 -29.47
CA ILE A 530 7.97 19.14 -28.30
C ILE A 530 7.67 20.34 -27.40
N ILE A 531 7.13 20.09 -26.23
CA ILE A 531 6.77 21.15 -25.28
C ILE A 531 7.58 21.06 -23.99
N GLU A 532 7.86 22.22 -23.44
CA GLU A 532 8.51 22.38 -22.13
C GLU A 532 7.56 23.18 -21.23
N PRO A 533 6.69 22.53 -20.43
CA PRO A 533 5.60 23.23 -19.74
C PRO A 533 6.05 24.37 -18.83
N HIS A 534 7.27 24.31 -18.30
CA HIS A 534 7.83 25.37 -17.46
C HIS A 534 8.11 26.69 -18.21
N LYS A 535 8.09 26.68 -19.55
CA LYS A 535 8.21 27.86 -20.42
C LYS A 535 6.85 28.41 -20.87
N LEU A 536 5.77 27.72 -20.55
CA LEU A 536 4.41 28.05 -20.98
C LEU A 536 3.61 28.61 -19.80
N ASP A 537 2.75 29.59 -20.07
CA ASP A 537 1.77 30.01 -19.08
C ASP A 537 0.69 28.94 -18.86
N ILE A 538 -0.16 29.10 -17.84
CA ILE A 538 -1.18 28.10 -17.50
C ILE A 538 -2.20 27.91 -18.62
N LYS A 539 -2.60 28.97 -19.32
CA LYS A 539 -3.60 28.88 -20.39
C LYS A 539 -3.01 28.18 -21.62
N GLU A 540 -1.76 28.45 -21.94
CA GLU A 540 -1.00 27.75 -22.98
C GLU A 540 -0.83 26.27 -22.64
N GLN A 541 -0.51 25.93 -21.38
CA GLN A 541 -0.46 24.54 -20.93
C GLN A 541 -1.83 23.85 -21.09
N ILE A 542 -2.91 24.48 -20.62
CA ILE A 542 -4.27 23.94 -20.78
C ILE A 542 -4.59 23.71 -22.27
N SER A 543 -4.32 24.69 -23.13
CA SER A 543 -4.56 24.60 -24.57
C SER A 543 -3.77 23.46 -25.22
N LYS A 544 -2.48 23.32 -24.92
CA LYS A 544 -1.65 22.26 -25.50
C LYS A 544 -2.10 20.85 -25.09
N PHE A 545 -2.46 20.65 -23.82
CA PHE A 545 -2.88 19.34 -23.32
C PHE A 545 -4.33 18.99 -23.69
N SER A 546 -5.23 19.97 -23.79
CA SER A 546 -6.64 19.76 -24.18
C SER A 546 -6.85 19.32 -25.64
N GLU A 547 -5.86 19.57 -26.50
CA GLU A 547 -5.85 19.17 -27.91
C GLU A 547 -5.10 17.85 -28.17
N ALA A 548 -4.48 17.26 -27.14
CA ALA A 548 -3.59 16.11 -27.29
C ALA A 548 -4.33 14.76 -27.21
N ASP A 549 -4.05 13.89 -28.19
CA ASP A 549 -4.53 12.50 -28.22
C ASP A 549 -3.50 11.51 -27.73
N LEU A 550 -2.23 11.91 -27.80
CA LEU A 550 -1.10 11.12 -27.34
C LEU A 550 -0.09 12.04 -26.66
N VAL A 551 0.17 11.75 -25.39
CA VAL A 551 1.14 12.46 -24.57
C VAL A 551 2.26 11.49 -24.22
N ILE A 552 3.49 11.80 -24.61
CA ILE A 552 4.69 11.08 -24.14
C ILE A 552 5.47 12.03 -23.25
N GLY A 553 6.05 11.58 -22.14
CA GLY A 553 6.89 12.48 -21.35
C GLY A 553 7.64 11.85 -20.20
N GLU A 554 8.61 12.59 -19.68
CA GLU A 554 9.42 12.20 -18.53
C GLU A 554 8.55 12.19 -17.25
N TYR A 555 8.53 11.07 -16.50
CA TYR A 555 7.76 10.92 -15.25
C TYR A 555 7.97 12.12 -14.31
N GLY A 556 6.91 12.76 -13.83
CA GLY A 556 7.00 13.84 -12.84
C GLY A 556 5.87 14.86 -12.97
N SER A 557 5.97 15.97 -12.21
CA SER A 557 4.91 16.99 -12.09
C SER A 557 4.39 17.53 -13.43
N ALA A 558 5.23 17.61 -14.46
CA ALA A 558 4.83 18.08 -15.78
C ALA A 558 3.77 17.17 -16.43
N MET A 559 3.83 15.86 -16.20
CA MET A 559 2.86 14.88 -16.72
C MET A 559 1.48 14.99 -16.08
N HIS A 560 1.38 15.59 -14.88
CA HIS A 560 0.08 15.81 -14.24
C HIS A 560 -0.80 16.80 -15.01
N ASN A 561 -0.24 17.58 -15.96
CA ASN A 561 -1.03 18.38 -16.91
C ASN A 561 -2.02 17.55 -17.74
N THR A 562 -1.85 16.22 -17.78
CA THR A 562 -2.85 15.32 -18.35
C THR A 562 -4.24 15.47 -17.74
N ILE A 563 -4.41 16.12 -16.58
CA ILE A 563 -5.74 16.51 -16.08
C ILE A 563 -6.53 17.37 -17.08
N PHE A 564 -5.83 18.14 -17.94
CA PHE A 564 -6.45 19.02 -18.94
C PHE A 564 -6.75 18.28 -20.25
N CYS A 565 -6.24 17.07 -20.42
CA CYS A 565 -6.56 16.21 -21.55
C CYS A 565 -8.02 15.74 -21.48
N LYS A 566 -8.51 15.29 -22.62
CA LYS A 566 -9.81 14.66 -22.73
C LYS A 566 -9.75 13.20 -22.27
N PRO A 567 -10.89 12.61 -21.86
CA PRO A 567 -10.99 11.17 -21.68
C PRO A 567 -10.50 10.42 -22.92
N ASN A 568 -9.88 9.26 -22.71
CA ASN A 568 -9.24 8.42 -23.72
C ASN A 568 -7.96 8.97 -24.36
N THR A 569 -7.44 10.14 -23.95
CA THR A 569 -6.08 10.54 -24.32
C THR A 569 -5.08 9.48 -23.87
N ARG A 570 -4.25 9.03 -24.79
CA ARG A 570 -3.23 8.00 -24.53
C ARG A 570 -2.00 8.64 -23.93
N VAL A 571 -1.44 8.01 -22.90
CA VAL A 571 -0.30 8.57 -22.15
C VAL A 571 0.82 7.54 -22.09
N ILE A 572 2.04 7.93 -22.44
CA ILE A 572 3.24 7.10 -22.31
C ILE A 572 4.22 7.80 -21.38
N VAL A 573 4.56 7.15 -20.28
CA VAL A 573 5.45 7.68 -19.27
C VAL A 573 6.84 7.10 -19.45
N LEU A 574 7.83 7.96 -19.71
CA LEU A 574 9.24 7.60 -19.73
C LEU A 574 9.80 7.72 -18.32
N GLN A 575 10.37 6.65 -17.78
CA GLN A 575 10.99 6.68 -16.46
C GLN A 575 12.16 5.70 -16.34
N SER A 576 12.99 5.87 -15.31
CA SER A 576 14.05 4.91 -15.00
C SER A 576 13.46 3.58 -14.55
N ALA A 577 14.13 2.46 -14.85
CA ALA A 577 13.78 1.14 -14.34
C ALA A 577 13.92 1.00 -12.80
N THR A 578 14.44 2.01 -12.10
CA THR A 578 14.42 2.04 -10.64
C THR A 578 13.04 2.34 -10.08
N PRO A 579 12.68 1.85 -8.88
CA PRO A 579 11.35 2.06 -8.31
C PRO A 579 11.01 3.55 -8.15
N LEU A 580 10.05 4.03 -8.92
CA LEU A 580 9.44 5.35 -8.80
C LEU A 580 7.94 5.20 -8.51
N PRO A 581 7.30 6.17 -7.83
CA PRO A 581 5.86 6.12 -7.60
C PRO A 581 5.08 6.09 -8.93
N PHE A 582 3.96 5.39 -8.98
CA PHE A 582 3.13 5.25 -10.20
C PHE A 582 1.96 6.24 -10.21
N VAL A 583 2.21 7.49 -9.80
CA VAL A 583 1.16 8.53 -9.70
C VAL A 583 0.40 8.70 -11.01
N GLN A 584 1.11 8.67 -12.13
CA GLN A 584 0.49 8.83 -13.45
C GLN A 584 -0.42 7.64 -13.83
N ALA A 585 -0.17 6.43 -13.31
CA ALA A 585 -1.04 5.28 -13.54
C ALA A 585 -2.41 5.48 -12.88
N GLY A 586 -2.42 5.86 -11.60
CA GLY A 586 -3.68 6.10 -10.89
C GLY A 586 -4.42 7.33 -11.40
N LEU A 587 -3.70 8.39 -11.80
CA LEU A 587 -4.29 9.55 -12.44
C LEU A 587 -4.95 9.18 -13.77
N GLY A 588 -4.23 8.42 -14.62
CA GLY A 588 -4.75 7.93 -15.88
C GLY A 588 -6.00 7.07 -15.70
N ARG A 589 -5.99 6.14 -14.74
CA ARG A 589 -7.17 5.36 -14.37
C ARG A 589 -8.37 6.25 -14.01
N ALA A 590 -8.18 7.22 -13.11
CA ALA A 590 -9.25 8.08 -12.63
C ALA A 590 -9.83 9.02 -13.72
N LEU A 591 -9.05 9.31 -14.77
CA LEU A 591 -9.43 10.15 -15.90
C LEU A 591 -9.76 9.36 -17.18
N ASN A 592 -9.72 8.03 -17.12
CA ASN A 592 -9.89 7.15 -18.28
C ASN A 592 -8.88 7.43 -19.41
N HIS A 593 -7.60 7.56 -19.07
CA HIS A 593 -6.48 7.65 -20.01
C HIS A 593 -5.74 6.31 -20.09
N PRO A 594 -5.70 5.64 -21.26
CA PRO A 594 -4.83 4.50 -21.48
C PRO A 594 -3.37 4.90 -21.23
N THR A 595 -2.80 4.41 -20.13
CA THR A 595 -1.47 4.84 -19.66
C THR A 595 -0.49 3.70 -19.79
N GLY A 596 0.53 3.87 -20.62
CA GLY A 596 1.66 2.95 -20.78
C GLY A 596 2.95 3.48 -20.16
N PHE A 597 3.89 2.59 -19.86
CA PHE A 597 5.17 2.92 -19.24
C PHE A 597 6.34 2.42 -20.08
N LEU A 598 7.34 3.27 -20.27
CA LEU A 598 8.61 2.92 -20.90
C LEU A 598 9.76 3.17 -19.94
N PHE A 599 10.34 2.08 -19.49
CA PHE A 599 11.43 2.01 -18.53
C PHE A 599 12.76 2.01 -19.26
N GLY A 600 13.56 3.02 -18.97
CA GLY A 600 14.91 3.16 -19.50
C GLY A 600 15.98 2.68 -18.54
N THR A 601 17.17 2.46 -19.08
CA THR A 601 18.32 1.97 -18.34
C THR A 601 18.86 3.06 -17.40
N PRO A 602 19.01 2.80 -16.09
CA PRO A 602 19.55 3.78 -15.14
C PRO A 602 20.96 4.23 -15.53
N SER A 603 21.27 5.53 -15.38
CA SER A 603 22.58 6.12 -15.70
C SER A 603 23.26 6.67 -14.43
N PRO A 604 24.25 5.98 -13.85
CA PRO A 604 24.91 6.38 -12.61
C PRO A 604 25.78 7.64 -12.72
N SER A 605 26.27 7.96 -13.93
CA SER A 605 27.25 9.04 -14.19
C SER A 605 26.71 10.47 -13.99
N HIS A 606 25.39 10.64 -13.88
CA HIS A 606 24.73 11.94 -13.78
C HIS A 606 23.99 12.14 -12.45
N ASP A 607 24.32 11.34 -11.44
CA ASP A 607 23.50 11.21 -10.23
C ASP A 607 24.28 11.59 -8.96
N THR A 608 24.39 12.88 -8.69
CA THR A 608 25.11 13.39 -7.50
C THR A 608 24.26 13.42 -6.24
N VAL A 609 22.92 13.28 -6.35
CA VAL A 609 21.98 13.50 -5.21
C VAL A 609 20.89 12.42 -5.08
N ASN A 610 20.46 11.71 -6.14
CA ASN A 610 19.31 10.79 -6.05
C ASN A 610 19.49 9.51 -6.89
N LYS A 611 20.41 8.63 -6.45
CA LYS A 611 20.77 7.35 -7.10
C LYS A 611 19.58 6.65 -7.76
N GLY A 612 19.60 6.55 -9.08
CA GLY A 612 18.68 5.77 -9.90
C GLY A 612 17.73 6.58 -10.78
N ARG A 613 17.60 7.90 -10.59
CA ARG A 613 16.55 8.67 -11.30
C ARG A 613 16.90 9.02 -12.74
N SER A 614 18.18 9.25 -13.04
CA SER A 614 18.66 9.54 -14.40
C SER A 614 18.71 8.27 -15.23
N PHE A 615 18.32 8.34 -16.51
CA PHE A 615 18.16 7.14 -17.36
C PHE A 615 18.38 7.44 -18.85
N ILE A 616 18.60 6.37 -19.61
CA ILE A 616 18.65 6.35 -21.07
C ILE A 616 17.32 5.76 -21.56
N ALA A 617 16.56 6.49 -22.38
CA ALA A 617 15.30 6.01 -22.94
C ALA A 617 15.51 4.88 -23.96
N PRO A 618 14.65 3.84 -23.97
CA PRO A 618 14.76 2.71 -24.89
C PRO A 618 14.17 3.07 -26.27
N LEU A 619 14.98 3.69 -27.13
CA LEU A 619 14.52 4.26 -28.41
C LEU A 619 13.97 3.22 -29.39
N ASP A 620 14.58 2.02 -29.45
CA ASP A 620 14.13 0.96 -30.36
C ASP A 620 12.74 0.43 -29.99
N GLU A 621 12.50 0.24 -28.70
CA GLU A 621 11.19 -0.20 -28.18
C GLU A 621 10.13 0.89 -28.37
N LEU A 622 10.49 2.14 -28.09
CA LEU A 622 9.62 3.27 -28.36
C LEU A 622 9.24 3.33 -29.85
N LYS A 623 10.18 3.10 -30.76
CA LYS A 623 9.90 3.09 -32.20
C LYS A 623 8.86 2.02 -32.56
N VAL A 624 8.98 0.80 -32.03
CA VAL A 624 7.99 -0.28 -32.23
C VAL A 624 6.61 0.11 -31.69
N ILE A 625 6.56 0.77 -30.53
CA ILE A 625 5.30 1.28 -29.95
C ILE A 625 4.69 2.37 -30.81
N LEU A 626 5.50 3.30 -31.32
CA LEU A 626 5.04 4.36 -32.21
C LEU A 626 4.45 3.77 -33.49
N GLU A 627 5.10 2.79 -34.11
CA GLU A 627 4.59 2.11 -35.31
C GLU A 627 3.31 1.30 -35.05
N LYS A 628 3.17 0.72 -33.85
CA LYS A 628 2.01 -0.12 -33.49
C LYS A 628 0.78 0.69 -33.10
N TYR A 629 0.98 1.85 -32.47
CA TYR A 629 -0.08 2.56 -31.76
C TYR A 629 -0.24 4.02 -32.17
N THR A 630 0.51 4.55 -33.13
CA THR A 630 0.39 5.96 -33.57
C THR A 630 0.27 6.07 -35.07
#